data_AF-A0A519GG49-F1
#
_entry.id   AF-A0A519GG49-F1
#
_cell.length_a   1.000
_cell.length_b   1.000
_cell.length_c   1.000
_cell.angle_alpha   90.00
_cell.angle_beta   90.00
_cell.angle_gamma   90.00
#
_symmetry.space_group_name_H-M   'P 1'
#
loop_
_entity.id
_entity.type
_entity.pdbx_description
1 polymer ?
#
loop_
_entity_poly.entity_id
_entity_poly.type
_entity_poly.pdbx_seq_one_letter_code
_entity_poly.pdbx_strand_id
1 'polypeptide(L)'
;MEGDAACRGVQPSVFFSADGERGPTRARRESRARQICRDCPVLTECRDHALTAGEPYGIWGGMTERDRRWHTRRLGRGEHRPLAPHRGRPNSTGTGHVTARGTATPNPLRPNHS
;
A
#
# COMPACT_ATOMS: atom_id res chain seq x y z
N MET A 1 -11.89 3.61 -0.46
CA MET A 1 -11.16 2.42 -0.95
C MET A 1 -10.28 1.99 0.21
N GLU A 2 -10.84 1.23 1.16
CA GLU A 2 -10.39 1.25 2.58
C GLU A 2 -9.72 -0.05 3.10
N GLY A 3 -9.36 -1.00 2.23
CA GLY A 3 -9.06 -2.38 2.63
C GLY A 3 -7.60 -2.77 2.86
N ASP A 4 -6.65 -2.22 2.10
CA ASP A 4 -5.33 -2.88 1.90
C ASP A 4 -4.13 -2.10 2.49
N ALA A 5 -4.39 -1.19 3.41
CA ALA A 5 -3.32 -0.47 4.09
C ALA A 5 -2.63 -1.38 5.13
N ALA A 6 -1.35 -1.71 4.92
CA ALA A 6 -0.55 -2.55 5.82
C ALA A 6 -0.45 -1.98 7.25
N CYS A 7 -0.66 -0.67 7.42
CA CYS A 7 -0.71 -0.02 8.72
C CYS A 7 -1.98 -0.33 9.53
N ARG A 8 -3.06 -0.83 8.90
CA ARG A 8 -4.37 -1.06 9.55
C ARG A 8 -4.36 -2.18 10.59
N GLY A 9 -3.42 -3.13 10.48
CA GLY A 9 -3.19 -4.20 11.46
C GLY A 9 -2.18 -3.86 12.56
N VAL A 10 -1.61 -2.65 12.55
CA VAL A 10 -0.61 -2.21 13.52
C VAL A 10 -1.18 -1.13 14.41
N GLN A 11 -0.76 -1.11 15.68
CA GLN A 11 -1.24 -0.13 16.64
C GLN A 11 -0.97 1.31 16.16
N PRO A 12 -1.94 2.24 16.27
CA PRO A 12 -1.76 3.66 15.91
C PRO A 12 -0.60 4.31 16.67
N SER A 13 -0.33 3.85 17.89
CA SER A 13 0.84 4.21 18.70
C SER A 13 2.18 3.83 18.07
N VAL A 14 2.24 3.18 16.92
CA VAL A 14 3.50 3.01 16.17
C VAL A 14 3.73 4.18 15.20
N PHE A 15 2.65 4.79 14.71
CA PHE A 15 2.68 5.85 13.70
C PHE A 15 2.55 7.26 14.29
N PHE A 16 1.85 7.41 15.41
CA PHE A 16 1.58 8.71 16.05
C PHE A 16 2.26 8.79 17.41
N SER A 17 3.32 9.60 17.52
CA SER A 17 4.05 9.85 18.77
C SER A 17 3.10 10.27 19.89
N ALA A 18 3.30 9.73 21.10
CA ALA A 18 2.68 10.29 22.29
C ALA A 18 3.34 11.66 22.57
N ASP A 19 2.56 12.61 23.08
CA ASP A 19 3.04 13.95 23.40
C ASP A 19 4.29 13.85 24.32
N GLY A 20 5.39 14.48 23.90
CA GLY A 20 6.65 14.48 24.65
C GLY A 20 7.68 13.37 24.35
N GLU A 21 7.41 12.42 23.43
CA GLU A 21 8.40 11.36 23.08
C GLU A 21 9.63 11.95 22.36
N ARG A 22 10.77 11.95 23.04
CA ARG A 22 12.04 12.54 22.57
C ARG A 22 13.16 11.51 22.49
N GLY A 23 14.16 11.81 21.68
CA GLY A 23 15.41 11.04 21.62
C GLY A 23 15.30 9.66 20.95
N PRO A 24 16.05 8.64 21.43
CA PRO A 24 16.21 7.37 20.72
C PRO A 24 14.92 6.53 20.63
N THR A 25 13.98 6.70 21.54
CA THR A 25 12.67 6.01 21.52
C THR A 25 11.87 6.41 20.29
N ARG A 26 11.82 7.72 19.98
CA ARG A 26 11.20 8.24 18.77
C ARG A 26 11.86 7.67 17.53
N ALA A 27 13.19 7.67 17.45
CA ALA A 27 13.91 7.15 16.29
C ALA A 27 13.62 5.65 16.03
N ARG A 28 13.56 4.83 17.08
CA ARG A 28 13.21 3.40 16.97
C ARG A 28 11.78 3.21 16.47
N ARG A 29 10.83 3.96 17.04
CA ARG A 29 9.43 3.90 16.63
C ARG A 29 9.26 4.32 15.17
N GLU A 30 9.90 5.43 14.78
CA GLU A 30 9.88 5.91 13.40
C GLU A 30 10.50 4.91 12.42
N SER A 31 11.57 4.23 12.81
CA SER A 31 12.23 3.22 11.99
C SER A 31 11.34 1.99 11.80
N ARG A 32 10.59 1.59 12.85
CA ARG A 32 9.63 0.49 12.79
C ARG A 32 8.45 0.83 11.88
N ALA A 33 7.85 2.01 12.05
CA ALA A 33 6.76 2.47 11.20
C ALA A 33 7.17 2.59 9.73
N ARG A 34 8.37 3.11 9.45
CA ARG A 34 8.93 3.18 8.09
C ARG A 34 9.07 1.80 7.44
N GLN A 35 9.50 0.79 8.19
CA GLN A 35 9.59 -0.58 7.68
C GLN A 35 8.21 -1.11 7.30
N ILE A 36 7.20 -0.94 8.15
CA ILE A 36 5.83 -1.38 7.85
C ILE A 36 5.28 -0.70 6.60
N CYS A 37 5.52 0.60 6.44
CA CYS A 37 5.05 1.33 5.26
C CYS A 37 5.73 0.84 3.96
N ARG A 38 6.98 0.40 3.99
CA ARG A 38 7.73 0.02 2.77
C ARG A 38 7.08 -1.12 1.97
N ASP A 39 6.43 -2.04 2.67
CA ASP A 39 5.75 -3.18 2.06
C ASP A 39 4.27 -2.88 1.73
N CYS A 40 3.81 -1.65 2.00
CA CYS A 40 2.42 -1.27 1.81
C CYS A 40 2.12 -0.98 0.33
N PRO A 41 1.12 -1.65 -0.29
CA PRO A 41 0.79 -1.45 -1.71
C PRO A 41 0.26 -0.05 -2.00
N VAL A 42 -0.38 0.59 -1.01
CA VAL A 42 -0.95 1.94 -1.11
C VAL A 42 0.00 3.03 -0.61
N LEU A 43 1.30 2.76 -0.47
CA LEU A 43 2.26 3.71 0.09
C LEU A 43 2.28 5.04 -0.67
N THR A 44 2.22 5.01 -2.01
CA THR A 44 2.26 6.22 -2.84
C THR A 44 1.03 7.09 -2.63
N GLU A 45 -0.16 6.49 -2.65
CA GLU A 45 -1.43 7.18 -2.46
C GLU A 45 -1.56 7.72 -1.02
N CYS A 46 -1.16 6.92 -0.03
CA CYS A 46 -1.11 7.34 1.38
C CYS A 46 -0.15 8.53 1.59
N ARG A 47 0.99 8.54 0.90
CA ARG A 47 1.95 9.65 0.96
C ARG A 47 1.38 10.92 0.33
N ASP A 48 0.78 10.80 -0.85
CA ASP A 48 0.21 11.93 -1.58
C ASP A 48 -0.94 12.57 -0.79
N HIS A 49 -1.81 11.74 -0.22
CA HIS A 49 -2.86 12.19 0.68
C HIS A 49 -2.30 12.96 1.88
N ALA A 50 -1.26 12.45 2.54
CA ALA A 50 -0.66 13.12 3.70
C ALA A 50 0.07 14.43 3.35
N LEU A 51 0.66 14.51 2.15
CA LEU A 51 1.25 15.76 1.66
C LEU A 51 0.18 16.80 1.32
N THR A 52 -0.93 16.37 0.72
CA THR A 52 -2.08 17.23 0.38
C THR A 52 -2.83 17.70 1.62
N ALA A 53 -3.07 16.81 2.59
CA ALA A 53 -3.72 17.13 3.86
C ALA A 53 -2.84 17.98 4.78
N GLY A 54 -1.52 17.98 4.59
CA GLY A 54 -0.60 18.77 5.39
C GLY A 54 -0.47 18.27 6.83
N GLU A 55 -0.65 16.96 7.06
CA GLU A 55 -0.70 16.39 8.41
C GLU A 55 0.57 16.72 9.22
N PRO A 56 0.46 17.46 10.34
CA PRO A 56 1.62 17.97 11.07
C PRO A 56 2.32 16.91 11.91
N TYR A 57 1.64 15.80 12.22
CA TYR A 57 2.16 14.77 13.12
C TYR A 57 2.13 13.37 12.50
N GLY A 58 2.90 12.46 13.08
CA GLY A 58 2.91 11.05 12.72
C GLY A 58 3.61 10.68 11.40
N ILE A 59 3.49 9.41 11.04
CA ILE A 59 4.22 8.76 9.94
C ILE A 59 3.23 8.32 8.86
N TRP A 60 3.47 8.78 7.64
CA TRP A 60 2.56 8.60 6.51
C TRP A 60 3.33 8.18 5.26
N GLY A 61 2.93 7.10 4.59
CA GLY A 61 3.59 6.63 3.36
C GLY A 61 5.12 6.45 3.47
N GLY A 62 5.59 6.05 4.66
CA GLY A 62 7.02 5.90 4.97
C GLY A 62 7.77 7.21 5.27
N MET A 63 7.07 8.35 5.40
CA MET A 63 7.67 9.64 5.72
C MET A 63 7.35 10.04 7.16
N THR A 64 8.38 10.46 7.90
CA THR A 64 8.19 11.16 9.17
C THR A 64 7.81 12.60 8.93
N GLU A 65 7.30 13.26 9.97
CA GLU A 65 7.13 14.71 10.05
C GLU A 65 8.38 15.45 9.52
N ARG A 66 9.57 15.01 9.94
CA ARG A 66 10.84 15.61 9.50
C ARG A 66 11.08 15.41 8.01
N ASP A 67 10.84 14.20 7.49
CA ASP A 67 10.98 13.90 6.06
C ASP A 67 10.01 14.72 5.21
N ARG A 68 8.76 14.90 5.65
CA ARG A 68 7.76 15.74 4.98
C ARG A 68 8.22 17.20 4.93
N ARG A 69 8.67 17.76 6.06
CA ARG A 69 9.24 19.12 6.11
C ARG A 69 10.42 19.28 5.14
N TRP A 70 11.33 18.31 5.09
CA TRP A 70 12.45 18.33 4.14
C TRP A 70 12.00 18.21 2.69
N HIS A 71 10.94 17.44 2.41
CA HIS A 71 10.38 17.29 1.08
C HIS A 71 9.72 18.59 0.59
N THR A 72 8.82 19.17 1.39
CA THR A 72 8.16 20.46 1.07
C THR A 72 9.19 21.57 0.87
N ARG A 73 10.24 21.63 1.71
CA ARG A 73 11.34 22.60 1.53
C ARG A 73 12.13 22.38 0.24
N ARG A 74 12.33 21.14 -0.21
CA ARG A 74 13.03 20.85 -1.47
C ARG A 74 12.19 21.19 -2.69
N LEU A 75 10.89 20.90 -2.66
CA LEU A 75 9.96 21.30 -3.72
C LEU A 75 9.91 22.83 -3.88
N GLY A 76 9.91 23.58 -2.77
CA GLY A 76 9.96 25.04 -2.81
C GLY A 76 11.28 25.61 -3.37
N ARG A 77 12.36 24.83 -3.42
CA ARG A 77 13.64 25.21 -4.04
C ARG A 77 13.78 24.75 -5.50
N GLY A 78 12.70 24.26 -6.13
CA GLY A 78 12.73 23.80 -7.51
C GLY A 78 13.53 22.51 -7.75
N GLU A 79 14.02 21.84 -6.69
CA GLU A 79 14.80 20.61 -6.77
C GLU A 79 13.86 19.40 -6.65
N HIS A 80 13.03 19.21 -7.68
CA HIS A 80 12.05 18.14 -7.74
C HIS A 80 12.73 16.84 -8.21
N ARG A 81 13.32 16.09 -7.28
CA ARG A 81 13.63 14.68 -7.52
C ARG A 81 12.31 13.89 -7.36
N PRO A 82 11.75 13.29 -8.43
CA PRO A 82 10.56 12.46 -8.29
C PRO A 82 10.88 11.32 -7.33
N LEU A 83 10.07 11.17 -6.28
CA LEU A 83 10.17 10.00 -5.41
C LEU A 83 9.81 8.79 -6.27
N ALA A 84 10.70 7.81 -6.33
CA ALA A 84 10.46 6.62 -7.14
C ALA A 84 9.10 6.02 -6.78
N PRO A 85 8.18 5.85 -7.76
CA PRO A 85 6.92 5.19 -7.49
C PRO A 85 7.25 3.76 -7.08
N HIS A 86 6.77 3.36 -5.92
CA HIS A 86 6.74 1.95 -5.56
C HIS A 86 5.72 1.33 -6.52
N ARG A 87 6.19 0.76 -7.64
CA ARG A 87 5.33 -0.04 -8.53
C ARG A 87 4.73 -1.12 -7.64
N GLY A 88 3.46 -0.94 -7.30
CA GLY A 88 2.71 -1.88 -6.48
C GLY A 88 2.86 -3.27 -7.09
N ARG A 89 3.16 -4.26 -6.25
CA ARG A 89 3.00 -5.66 -6.65
C ARG A 89 1.56 -5.79 -7.17
N PRO A 90 1.33 -6.28 -8.40
CA PRO A 90 -0.02 -6.54 -8.85
C PRO A 90 -0.65 -7.51 -7.86
N ASN A 91 -1.80 -7.12 -7.30
CA ASN A 91 -2.58 -7.93 -6.39
C ASN A 91 -2.94 -9.24 -7.10
N SER A 92 -2.35 -10.37 -6.68
CA SER A 92 -2.77 -11.71 -7.12
C SER A 92 -4.09 -12.10 -6.45
N THR A 93 -5.17 -11.35 -6.71
CA THR A 93 -6.52 -11.85 -6.49
C THR A 93 -7.03 -12.39 -7.82
N GLY A 94 -6.50 -13.56 -8.18
CA GLY A 94 -6.79 -14.24 -9.44
C GLY A 94 -6.76 -15.74 -9.22
N THR A 95 -7.79 -16.27 -8.55
CA THR A 95 -8.09 -17.70 -8.61
C THR A 95 -9.61 -17.85 -8.75
N GLY A 96 -10.08 -17.59 -9.97
CA GLY A 96 -11.31 -18.17 -10.45
C GLY A 96 -11.04 -19.64 -10.77
N HIS A 97 -11.57 -20.53 -9.94
CA HIS A 97 -11.81 -21.92 -10.35
C HIS A 97 -13.32 -22.17 -10.31
N VAL A 98 -14.00 -21.84 -11.41
CA VAL A 98 -15.26 -22.53 -11.74
C VAL A 98 -14.89 -23.63 -12.72
N THR A 99 -14.90 -24.87 -12.24
CA THR A 99 -14.77 -26.05 -13.09
C THR A 99 -16.08 -26.21 -13.87
N ALA A 100 -16.08 -25.76 -15.13
CA ALA A 100 -17.15 -26.09 -16.05
C ALA A 100 -17.07 -27.60 -16.36
N ARG A 101 -17.90 -28.40 -15.70
CA ARG A 101 -18.19 -29.77 -16.13
C ARG A 101 -19.00 -29.71 -17.42
N GLY A 102 -18.34 -29.86 -18.56
CA GLY A 102 -19.00 -30.11 -19.83
C GLY A 102 -19.72 -31.45 -19.78
N THR A 103 -21.05 -31.45 -19.78
CA THR A 103 -21.86 -32.63 -20.05
C THR A 103 -21.91 -32.85 -21.56
N ALA A 104 -21.07 -33.75 -22.07
CA ALA A 104 -21.18 -34.24 -23.44
C ALA A 104 -22.26 -35.34 -23.49
N THR A 105 -23.36 -35.04 -24.16
CA THR A 105 -24.44 -35.99 -24.50
C THR A 105 -23.94 -37.00 -25.54
N PRO A 106 -24.18 -38.31 -25.39
CA PRO A 106 -23.87 -39.28 -26.45
C PRO A 106 -24.90 -39.17 -27.60
N ASN A 107 -24.39 -39.06 -28.83
CA ASN A 107 -25.16 -39.01 -30.07
C ASN A 107 -25.53 -40.45 -30.53
N PRO A 108 -26.81 -40.78 -30.79
CA PRO A 108 -27.17 -42.08 -31.33
C PRO A 108 -26.91 -42.18 -32.83
N LEU A 109 -26.10 -43.16 -33.23
CA LEU A 109 -25.91 -43.55 -34.64
C LEU A 109 -27.23 -44.12 -35.19
N ARG A 110 -27.74 -43.52 -36.27
CA ARG A 110 -28.86 -44.03 -37.08
C ARG A 110 -28.35 -45.03 -38.13
N PRO A 111 -29.19 -45.99 -38.59
CA PRO A 111 -28.78 -47.03 -39.53
C PRO A 111 -28.85 -46.54 -40.98
N ASN A 112 -28.09 -47.15 -41.89
CA ASN A 112 -28.33 -47.03 -43.32
C ASN A 112 -28.35 -48.41 -43.99
N HIS A 113 -29.32 -48.54 -44.88
CA HIS A 113 -29.72 -49.71 -45.65
C HIS A 113 -28.96 -49.76 -46.99
N SER A 114 -28.56 -50.94 -47.44
CA SER A 114 -28.61 -51.42 -48.84
C SER A 114 -28.27 -52.91 -48.88
#